data_AF-K8P7U0-F1
#
_entry.id   AF-K8P7U0-F1
#
_cell.length_a   1.000
_cell.length_b   1.000
_cell.length_c   1.000
_cell.angle_alpha   90.00
_cell.angle_beta   90.00
_cell.angle_gamma   90.00
#
_symmetry.space_group_name_H-M   'P 1'
#
loop_
_entity.id
_entity.type
_entity.pdbx_description
1 polymer ?
#
loop_
_entity_poly.entity_id
_entity_poly.type
_entity_poly.pdbx_seq_one_letter_code
_entity_poly.pdbx_strand_id
1 'polypeptide(L)' 'MALPPKLIGPTISLITGLITSTSMSFIGLALNYGFQPDFAARWLKAAATSYVVIVPMLMILIPPIQRFVMRQAGVPTR' A
#
# COMPACT_ATOMS: atom_id res chain seq x y z
N MET A 1 21.80 6.53 -15.32
CA MET A 1 22.39 6.74 -13.97
C MET A 1 22.31 5.40 -13.23
N ALA A 2 23.43 4.85 -12.78
CA ALA A 2 23.44 3.60 -12.02
C ALA A 2 22.90 3.82 -10.59
N LEU A 3 22.01 2.94 -10.12
CA LEU A 3 21.46 3.01 -8.76
C LEU A 3 22.57 2.73 -7.72
N PRO A 4 22.67 3.51 -6.64
CA PRO A 4 23.64 3.24 -5.59
C PRO A 4 23.29 1.93 -4.86
N PRO A 5 24.28 1.08 -4.49
CA PRO A 5 24.04 -0.26 -3.92
C PRO A 5 23.12 -0.31 -2.70
N LYS A 6 23.14 0.76 -1.88
CA LYS A 6 22.30 0.88 -0.67
C LYS A 6 20.81 1.07 -0.97
N LEU A 7 20.46 1.55 -2.16
CA LEU A 7 19.08 1.80 -2.55
C LEU A 7 18.47 0.63 -3.34
N ILE A 8 19.25 -0.37 -3.73
CA ILE A 8 18.77 -1.50 -4.53
C ILE A 8 17.63 -2.22 -3.80
N GLY A 9 17.81 -2.59 -2.53
CA GLY A 9 16.78 -3.25 -1.71
C GLY A 9 15.48 -2.45 -1.61
N PRO A 10 15.51 -1.21 -1.10
CA PRO A 10 14.32 -0.35 -1.04
C PRO A 10 13.64 -0.13 -2.40
N THR A 11 14.43 0.02 -3.46
CA THR A 11 13.90 0.23 -4.82
C THR A 11 13.17 -1.01 -5.32
N ILE A 12 13.73 -2.20 -5.11
CA ILE A 12 13.05 -3.46 -5.44
C ILE A 12 11.74 -3.57 -4.65
N SER A 13 11.77 -3.36 -3.32
CA SER A 13 10.57 -3.43 -2.49
C SER A 13 9.49 -2.43 -2.93
N LEU A 14 9.89 -1.21 -3.29
CA LEU A 14 8.97 -0.20 -3.80
C LEU A 14 8.33 -0.62 -5.13
N ILE A 15 9.14 -1.07 -6.10
CA ILE A 15 8.66 -1.49 -7.42
C ILE A 15 7.74 -2.70 -7.29
N THR A 16 8.18 -3.74 -6.58
CA THR A 16 7.37 -4.94 -6.37
C THR A 16 6.07 -4.63 -5.61
N GLY A 17 6.13 -3.76 -4.60
CA GLY A 17 4.94 -3.30 -3.87
C GLY A 17 3.96 -2.52 -4.77
N LEU A 18 4.47 -1.63 -5.61
CA LEU A 18 3.66 -0.88 -6.57
C LEU A 18 2.98 -1.82 -7.57
N ILE A 19 3.72 -2.76 -8.15
CA ILE A 19 3.19 -3.74 -9.11
C ILE A 19 2.08 -4.57 -8.44
N THR A 20 2.37 -5.19 -7.30
CA THR A 20 1.42 -6.08 -6.62
C THR A 20 0.15 -5.34 -6.18
N SER A 21 0.28 -4.15 -5.60
CA SER A 21 -0.87 -3.33 -5.18
C SER A 21 -1.73 -2.86 -6.36
N THR A 22 -1.07 -2.41 -7.43
CA THR A 22 -1.74 -1.99 -8.68
C THR A 22 -2.49 -3.18 -9.28
N SER A 23 -1.85 -4.34 -9.40
CA SER A 23 -2.49 -5.55 -9.93
C SER A 23 -3.66 -6.02 -9.08
N MET A 24 -3.52 -6.10 -7.76
CA MET A 24 -4.61 -6.52 -6.87
C MET A 24 -5.82 -5.58 -6.95
N SER A 25 -5.60 -4.26 -6.90
CA SER A 25 -6.69 -3.29 -7.00
C SER A 25 -7.36 -3.30 -8.37
N PHE A 26 -6.58 -3.44 -9.44
CA PHE A 26 -7.08 -3.50 -10.81
C PHE A 26 -7.91 -4.76 -11.05
N ILE A 27 -7.38 -5.94 -10.69
CA ILE A 27 -8.09 -7.22 -10.82
C ILE A 27 -9.35 -7.19 -9.94
N GLY A 28 -9.24 -6.68 -8.71
CA GLY A 28 -10.38 -6.54 -7.81
C GLY A 28 -11.50 -5.72 -8.44
N LEU A 29 -11.20 -4.55 -8.99
CA LEU A 29 -12.22 -3.75 -9.67
C LEU A 29 -12.74 -4.44 -10.94
N ALA A 30 -11.86 -5.09 -11.71
CA ALA A 30 -12.24 -5.79 -12.95
C ALA A 30 -13.24 -6.90 -12.68
N LEU A 31 -13.02 -7.68 -11.61
CA LEU A 31 -13.91 -8.77 -11.21
C LEU A 31 -15.24 -8.26 -10.65
N ASN A 32 -15.24 -7.14 -9.91
CA ASN A 32 -16.45 -6.61 -9.29
C ASN A 32 -17.31 -5.76 -10.24
N TYR A 33 -16.68 -5.03 -11.16
CA TYR A 33 -17.34 -4.02 -12.00
C TYR A 33 -17.40 -4.39 -13.49
N GLY A 34 -16.55 -5.33 -13.92
CA GLY A 34 -16.37 -5.66 -15.33
C GLY A 34 -15.56 -4.60 -16.09
N PHE A 35 -15.05 -4.97 -17.27
CA PHE A 35 -14.31 -4.08 -18.16
C PHE A 35 -15.28 -3.18 -18.95
N GLN A 36 -15.67 -2.07 -18.34
CA GLN A 36 -16.45 -0.99 -18.97
C GLN A 36 -15.52 0.04 -19.63
N PRO A 37 -15.98 0.87 -20.59
CA PRO A 37 -15.17 1.91 -21.23
C PRO A 37 -14.51 2.89 -20.23
N ASP A 38 -15.21 3.18 -19.12
CA ASP A 38 -14.75 4.08 -18.06
C ASP A 38 -13.82 3.40 -17.04
N PHE A 39 -13.49 2.12 -17.23
CA PHE A 39 -12.85 1.29 -16.20
C PHE A 39 -11.55 1.91 -15.69
N ALA A 40 -10.66 2.36 -16.59
CA ALA A 40 -9.37 2.93 -16.21
C ALA A 40 -9.54 4.23 -15.40
N ALA A 41 -10.47 5.10 -15.78
CA ALA A 41 -10.75 6.35 -15.07
C ALA A 41 -11.34 6.08 -13.67
N ARG A 42 -12.24 5.10 -13.57
CA ARG A 42 -12.83 4.69 -12.29
C ARG A 42 -11.82 4.02 -11.38
N TRP A 43 -10.98 3.15 -11.94
CA TRP A 43 -9.88 2.52 -11.21
C TRP A 43 -8.91 3.56 -10.65
N LEU A 44 -8.47 4.50 -11.48
CA LEU A 44 -7.55 5.55 -11.05
C LEU A 44 -8.17 6.44 -9.96
N LYS A 45 -9.45 6.82 -10.11
CA LYS A 45 -10.18 7.59 -9.11
C LYS A 45 -10.30 6.80 -7.79
N ALA A 46 -10.65 5.52 -7.86
CA ALA A 46 -10.76 4.67 -6.69
C ALA A 46 -9.40 4.48 -6.00
N ALA A 47 -8.33 4.25 -6.76
CA ALA A 47 -6.98 4.12 -6.25
C ALA A 47 -6.52 5.41 -5.54
N ALA A 48 -6.70 6.58 -6.18
CA ALA A 48 -6.35 7.86 -5.59
C ALA A 48 -7.16 8.15 -4.32
N THR A 49 -8.48 7.93 -4.35
CA THR A 49 -9.36 8.12 -3.20
C THR A 49 -8.94 7.21 -2.04
N SER A 50 -8.66 5.94 -2.34
CA SER A 50 -8.22 4.97 -1.34
C SER A 50 -6.90 5.39 -0.71
N TYR A 51 -5.95 5.89 -1.50
CA TYR A 51 -4.66 6.35 -0.99
C TYR A 51 -4.82 7.55 -0.03
N VAL A 52 -5.64 8.54 -0.40
CA VAL A 52 -5.93 9.72 0.42
C VAL A 52 -6.61 9.35 1.74
N VAL A 53 -7.41 8.30 1.78
CA VAL A 53 -8.11 7.86 2.99
C VAL A 53 -7.24 6.94 3.85
N ILE A 54 -6.56 5.97 3.24
CA ILE A 54 -5.79 4.94 3.95
C ILE A 54 -4.53 5.52 4.57
N VAL A 55 -3.82 6.44 3.90
CA VAL A 55 -2.59 7.04 4.44
C VAL A 55 -2.81 7.70 5.81
N PRO A 56 -3.74 8.66 5.98
CA PRO A 56 -3.98 9.26 7.29
C PRO A 56 -4.54 8.25 8.30
N MET A 57 -5.37 7.30 7.86
CA MET A 57 -5.88 6.24 8.72
C MET A 57 -4.73 5.36 9.27
N LEU A 58 -3.75 4.99 8.44
CA LEU A 58 -2.56 4.25 8.86
C LEU A 58 -1.71 5.08 9.82
N MET A 59 -1.54 6.38 9.59
CA MET A 59 -0.80 7.24 10.55
C MET A 59 -1.43 7.23 11.94
N ILE A 60 -2.76 7.13 12.02
CA ILE A 60 -3.50 7.06 13.29
C ILE A 60 -3.49 5.66 13.88
N LEU A 61 -3.61 4.60 13.06
CA LEU A 61 -3.75 3.21 13.51
C LEU A 61 -2.42 2.50 13.78
N ILE A 62 -1.34 2.84 13.09
CA ILE A 62 -0.03 2.18 13.27
C ILE A 62 0.48 2.32 14.71
N PRO A 63 0.51 3.51 15.34
CA PRO A 63 1.03 3.65 16.70
C PRO A 63 0.35 2.78 17.76
N PRO A 64 -1.00 2.70 17.86
CA PRO A 64 -1.65 1.82 18.83
C PRO A 64 -1.42 0.33 18.52
N ILE A 65 -1.41 -0.06 17.24
CA ILE A 65 -1.09 -1.44 16.84
C ILE A 65 0.33 -1.80 17.26
N GLN A 66 1.32 -0.94 17.00
CA GLN A 66 2.70 -1.15 17.41
C GLN A 66 2.83 -1.30 18.92
N ARG A 67 2.17 -0.42 19.70
CA ARG A 67 2.14 -0.51 21.17
C ARG A 67 1.55 -1.83 21.64
N PHE A 68 0.45 -2.29 21.03
CA PHE A 68 -0.16 -3.57 21.37
C PHE A 68 0.79 -4.75 21.09
N VAL A 69 1.39 -4.78 19.90
CA VAL A 69 2.31 -5.85 19.49
C VAL A 69 3.56 -5.88 20.38
N MET A 70 4.17 -4.73 20.69
CA MET A 70 5.34 -4.67 21.57
C MET A 70 5.04 -5.16 22.98
N ARG A 71 3.86 -4.83 23.52
CA ARG A 71 3.41 -5.34 24.83
C ARG A 71 3.25 -6.87 24.82
N GLN A 72 2.70 -7.44 23.75
CA GLN A 72 2.55 -8.89 23.61
C GLN A 72 3.89 -9.59 23.39
N ALA A 73 4.83 -8.96 22.69
CA ALA A 73 6.16 -9.51 22.42
C ALA A 73 7.13 -9.44 23.62
N GLY A 74 6.72 -8.84 24.75
CA GLY A 74 7.55 -8.70 25.95
C GLY A 74 8.77 -7.77 25.76
N VAL A 75 8.78 -6.96 24.69
CA VAL A 75 9.87 -6.02 24.42
C VAL A 75 9.65 -4.77 25.28
N PRO A 76 10.59 -4.39 26.17
CA PRO A 76 10.44 -3.20 26.98
C PRO A 76 10.40 -1.97 26.07
N THR A 77 9.27 -1.26 26.09
CA THR A 77 9.12 0.06 25.48
C THR A 77 10.05 1.02 26.21
N ARG A 78 11.21 1.32 25.59
CA ARG A 78 12.16 2.31 26.08
C ARG A 78 11.81 3.68 25.54
#